data_AF-A0A2E3DU75-F1
#
_entry.id   AF-A0A2E3DU75-F1
#
_cell.length_a   1.000
_cell.length_b   1.000
_cell.length_c   1.000
_cell.angle_alpha   90.00
_cell.angle_beta   90.00
_cell.angle_gamma   90.00
#
_symmetry.space_group_name_H-M   'P 1'
#
loop_
_entity.id
_entity.type
_entity.pdbx_description
1 polymer ?
#
loop_
_entity_poly.entity_id
_entity_poly.type
_entity_poly.pdbx_seq_one_letter_code
_entity_poly.pdbx_strand_id
1 'polypeptide(L)'
;MIKQFLINFRIFTLVGILFFFMNCLGKTKPFKFNDIQSLDVRILDTKEWRLKVKKEMKDLNKIMRPQLKYYLKKDFRIYEKLDSPYESIKLSVSNIDSLYKDIYSLVRRMKKTGSDSLDDVPKDTTVSYRFLIQSKRESIKDQQGDYYKNIKKLKKAFKSTKQILMYIEDECKPLKQSIYELQYRRKLEKENIDRFNEKLNHALFIEPGSLYSNRIIEVSKTFESYRVKLESFEKFLLNIESIASKELGGTVVLIPKKQMPPQFVKRYKNGKKEYMEILKEIRKVSESI
;
A
#
# COMPACT_ATOMS: atom_id res chain seq x y z
N MET A 1 10.86 -13.60 -45.48
CA MET A 1 10.05 -12.81 -44.53
C MET A 1 9.60 -13.68 -43.35
N ILE A 2 10.52 -14.41 -42.70
CA ILE A 2 10.21 -15.41 -41.64
C ILE A 2 11.02 -15.13 -40.35
N LYS A 3 11.94 -14.14 -40.36
CA LYS A 3 12.80 -13.83 -39.21
C LYS A 3 12.24 -12.80 -38.21
N GLN A 4 11.07 -12.21 -38.46
CA GLN A 4 10.51 -11.18 -37.56
C GLN A 4 9.55 -11.72 -36.48
N PHE A 5 9.03 -12.95 -36.61
CA PHE A 5 7.97 -13.47 -35.73
C PHE A 5 8.47 -14.29 -34.53
N LEU A 6 9.74 -14.69 -34.51
CA LEU A 6 10.31 -15.59 -33.48
C LEU A 6 10.96 -14.86 -32.28
N ILE A 7 10.87 -13.53 -32.21
CA ILE A 7 11.53 -12.75 -31.15
C ILE A 7 10.65 -12.61 -29.87
N ASN A 8 9.34 -12.87 -29.93
CA ASN A 8 8.43 -12.65 -28.80
C ASN A 8 8.15 -13.87 -27.91
N PHE A 9 8.78 -15.02 -28.15
CA PHE A 9 8.61 -16.23 -27.32
C PHE A 9 9.72 -16.43 -26.26
N ARG A 10 10.38 -15.36 -25.82
CA ARG A 10 11.42 -15.46 -24.78
C ARG A 10 10.84 -15.36 -23.36
N ILE A 11 10.84 -16.52 -22.71
CA ILE A 11 11.14 -16.77 -21.30
C ILE A 11 9.94 -16.63 -20.33
N PHE A 12 9.20 -17.74 -20.23
CA PHE A 12 8.32 -18.07 -19.13
C PHE A 12 9.10 -18.89 -18.07
N THR A 13 10.07 -18.30 -17.39
CA THR A 13 10.69 -18.90 -16.19
C THR A 13 11.40 -17.82 -15.36
N LEU A 14 11.32 -17.98 -14.02
CA LEU A 14 11.73 -17.06 -12.94
C LEU A 14 10.65 -15.99 -12.64
N VAL A 15 9.98 -15.97 -11.49
CA VAL A 15 10.51 -16.09 -10.12
C VAL A 15 9.49 -16.79 -9.23
N GLY A 16 9.80 -18.02 -8.82
CA GLY A 16 9.43 -18.50 -7.50
C GLY A 16 10.31 -17.81 -6.45
N ILE A 17 9.78 -17.71 -5.23
CA ILE A 17 10.34 -17.06 -4.02
C ILE A 17 9.82 -15.62 -3.81
N LEU A 18 8.61 -15.54 -3.23
CA LEU A 18 8.30 -14.62 -2.12
C LEU A 18 6.97 -14.99 -1.46
N PHE A 19 6.84 -16.25 -1.05
CA PHE A 19 5.84 -16.67 -0.05
C PHE A 19 6.58 -16.93 1.26
N PHE A 20 6.91 -15.87 2.00
CA PHE A 20 7.41 -16.01 3.38
C PHE A 20 6.95 -14.93 4.37
N PHE A 21 5.85 -14.22 4.10
CA PHE A 21 5.32 -13.22 5.06
C PHE A 21 3.80 -13.17 5.22
N MET A 22 3.06 -14.25 4.91
CA MET A 22 1.59 -14.25 5.06
C MET A 22 1.04 -14.93 6.34
N ASN A 23 1.89 -15.29 7.31
CA ASN A 23 1.43 -15.78 8.63
C ASN A 23 2.04 -14.99 9.81
N CYS A 24 1.95 -13.67 9.78
CA CYS A 24 2.14 -12.83 10.98
C CYS A 24 0.92 -11.94 11.24
N LEU A 25 -0.27 -12.55 11.24
CA LEU A 25 -1.44 -12.04 11.95
C LEU A 25 -1.68 -12.91 13.20
N GLY A 26 -0.67 -12.99 14.05
CA GLY A 26 -0.73 -13.61 15.37
C GLY A 26 -0.23 -12.61 16.40
N LYS A 27 -0.87 -12.57 17.58
CA LYS A 27 -0.54 -11.72 18.74
C LYS A 27 0.94 -11.35 18.76
N THR A 28 1.26 -10.05 18.71
CA THR A 28 2.63 -9.54 18.73
C THR A 28 3.34 -10.09 19.97
N LYS A 29 4.21 -11.10 19.78
CA LYS A 29 5.13 -11.54 20.83
C LYS A 29 5.89 -10.31 21.35
N PRO A 30 6.24 -10.24 22.64
CA PRO A 30 7.13 -9.19 23.12
C PRO A 30 8.45 -9.28 22.33
N PHE A 31 8.65 -8.30 21.45
CA PHE A 31 9.73 -8.28 20.47
C PHE A 31 11.04 -7.89 21.16
N LYS A 32 11.86 -8.88 21.53
CA LYS A 32 13.27 -8.67 21.92
C LYS A 32 14.13 -8.59 20.66
N PHE A 33 14.99 -7.58 20.54
CA PHE A 33 16.06 -7.59 19.54
C PHE A 33 17.26 -8.28 20.17
N ASN A 34 17.55 -9.50 19.72
CA ASN A 34 18.64 -10.29 20.29
C ASN A 34 20.00 -9.84 19.75
N ASP A 35 20.02 -9.29 18.54
CA ASP A 35 21.22 -8.86 17.80
C ASP A 35 21.06 -7.43 17.21
N ILE A 36 22.18 -6.89 16.72
CA ILE A 36 22.24 -5.57 16.09
C ILE A 36 21.44 -5.52 14.78
N GLN A 37 21.40 -6.60 13.98
CA GLN A 37 20.68 -6.57 12.71
C GLN A 37 19.17 -6.37 12.94
N SER A 38 18.62 -7.07 13.93
CA SER A 38 17.24 -6.89 14.37
C SER A 38 16.99 -5.45 14.79
N LEU A 39 17.92 -4.81 15.51
CA LEU A 39 17.81 -3.40 15.90
C LEU A 39 17.84 -2.46 14.69
N ASP A 40 18.72 -2.68 13.72
CA ASP A 40 18.83 -1.85 12.51
C ASP A 40 17.51 -1.88 11.70
N VAL A 41 16.87 -3.05 11.57
CA VAL A 41 15.53 -3.16 10.95
C VAL A 41 14.49 -2.31 11.68
N ARG A 42 14.54 -2.27 13.02
CA ARG A 42 13.58 -1.45 13.80
C ARG A 42 13.81 0.04 13.68
N ILE A 43 15.07 0.44 13.57
CA ILE A 43 15.42 1.84 13.30
C ILE A 43 14.93 2.22 11.90
N LEU A 44 15.04 1.31 10.94
CA LEU A 44 14.49 1.48 9.60
C LEU A 44 12.95 1.64 9.64
N ASP A 45 12.22 0.75 10.31
CA ASP A 45 10.75 0.83 10.47
C ASP A 45 10.33 2.23 10.99
N THR A 46 11.02 2.71 12.03
CA THR A 46 10.73 4.02 12.64
C THR A 46 11.07 5.17 11.70
N LYS A 47 12.18 5.04 10.95
CA LYS A 47 12.59 6.03 9.95
C LYS A 47 11.55 6.15 8.83
N GLU A 48 11.07 5.03 8.31
CA GLU A 48 10.04 4.98 7.27
C GLU A 48 8.73 5.59 7.76
N TRP A 49 8.28 5.20 8.96
CA TRP A 49 7.11 5.78 9.59
C TRP A 49 7.22 7.31 9.69
N ARG A 50 8.37 7.82 10.15
CA ARG A 50 8.58 9.27 10.27
C ARG A 50 8.58 9.98 8.92
N LEU A 51 9.24 9.42 7.90
CA LEU A 51 9.26 10.03 6.56
C LEU A 51 7.86 10.13 5.97
N LYS A 52 7.06 9.07 6.13
CA LYS A 52 5.64 9.05 5.78
C LYS A 52 4.86 10.14 6.53
N VAL A 53 4.92 10.13 7.85
CA VAL A 53 4.14 11.06 8.69
C VAL A 53 4.55 12.51 8.48
N LYS A 54 5.84 12.79 8.18
CA LYS A 54 6.28 14.13 7.81
C LYS A 54 5.57 14.66 6.56
N LYS A 55 5.35 13.80 5.56
CA LYS A 55 4.60 14.14 4.35
C LYS A 55 3.12 14.36 4.68
N GLU A 56 2.51 13.46 5.44
CA GLU A 56 1.11 13.58 5.88
C GLU A 56 0.86 14.86 6.69
N MET A 57 1.77 15.19 7.62
CA MET A 57 1.69 16.40 8.44
C MET A 57 1.78 17.67 7.61
N LYS A 58 2.55 17.68 6.51
CA LYS A 58 2.60 18.84 5.61
C LYS A 58 1.22 19.13 5.02
N ASP A 59 0.51 18.10 4.58
CA ASP A 59 -0.83 18.24 4.00
C ASP A 59 -1.88 18.51 5.09
N LEU A 60 -1.81 17.81 6.22
CA LEU A 60 -2.69 18.05 7.37
C LEU A 60 -2.56 19.48 7.87
N ASN A 61 -1.35 20.04 8.00
CA ASN A 61 -1.14 21.42 8.44
C ASN A 61 -1.81 22.43 7.48
N LYS A 62 -1.77 22.18 6.17
CA LYS A 62 -2.45 23.03 5.17
C LYS A 62 -3.97 22.98 5.31
N ILE A 63 -4.52 21.83 5.72
CA ILE A 63 -5.96 21.66 5.97
C ILE A 63 -6.34 22.32 7.29
N MET A 64 -5.60 22.06 8.37
CA MET A 64 -5.99 22.45 9.73
C MET A 64 -5.93 23.96 9.95
N ARG A 65 -4.90 24.66 9.44
CA ARG A 65 -4.75 26.12 9.61
C ARG A 65 -6.01 26.92 9.20
N PRO A 66 -6.54 26.78 7.97
CA PRO A 66 -7.76 27.50 7.59
C PRO A 66 -9.01 27.00 8.33
N GLN A 67 -9.12 25.69 8.62
CA GLN A 67 -10.27 25.15 9.34
C GLN A 67 -10.35 25.67 10.77
N LEU A 68 -9.23 25.68 11.51
CA LEU A 68 -9.17 26.24 12.86
C LEU A 68 -9.53 27.73 12.86
N LYS A 69 -8.96 28.53 11.94
CA LYS A 69 -9.31 29.95 11.80
C LYS A 69 -10.80 30.18 11.51
N TYR A 70 -11.41 29.31 10.70
CA TYR A 70 -12.84 29.39 10.39
C TYR A 70 -13.71 29.06 11.60
N TYR A 71 -13.47 27.92 12.25
CA TYR A 71 -14.29 27.48 13.38
C TYR A 71 -14.09 28.30 14.64
N LEU A 72 -12.89 28.88 14.84
CA LEU A 72 -12.66 29.83 15.93
C LEU A 72 -13.67 30.98 15.94
N LYS A 73 -14.10 31.43 14.75
CA LYS A 73 -15.08 32.51 14.59
C LYS A 73 -16.53 32.03 14.51
N LYS A 74 -16.77 30.85 13.95
CA LYS A 74 -18.12 30.37 13.60
C LYS A 74 -18.72 29.41 14.61
N ASP A 75 -17.92 28.49 15.14
CA ASP A 75 -18.36 27.46 16.07
C ASP A 75 -17.17 26.98 16.91
N PHE A 76 -17.05 27.57 18.10
CA PHE A 76 -15.97 27.27 19.03
C PHE A 76 -15.96 25.81 19.49
N ARG A 77 -17.13 25.15 19.55
CA ARG A 77 -17.22 23.73 19.94
C ARG A 77 -16.56 22.83 18.90
N ILE A 78 -16.69 23.17 17.61
CA ILE A 78 -15.99 22.47 16.54
C ILE A 78 -14.49 22.78 16.58
N TYR A 79 -14.13 24.04 16.86
CA TYR A 79 -12.74 24.44 17.04
C TYR A 79 -12.04 23.57 18.10
N GLU A 80 -12.58 23.46 19.32
CA GLU A 80 -11.96 22.66 20.38
C GLU A 80 -11.81 21.18 20.01
N LYS A 81 -12.82 20.62 19.33
CA LYS A 81 -12.81 19.23 18.83
C LYS A 81 -11.74 18.99 17.76
N LEU A 82 -11.28 20.03 17.09
CA LEU A 82 -10.24 19.97 16.06
C LEU A 82 -8.86 20.30 16.64
N ASP A 83 -8.77 21.34 17.47
CA ASP A 83 -7.52 21.90 17.98
C ASP A 83 -6.80 20.92 18.92
N SER A 84 -7.50 20.43 19.95
CA SER A 84 -6.91 19.53 20.95
C SER A 84 -6.31 18.24 20.35
N PRO A 85 -7.03 17.49 19.47
CA PRO A 85 -6.44 16.34 18.80
C PRO A 85 -5.29 16.70 17.86
N TYR A 86 -5.34 17.86 17.19
CA TYR A 86 -4.31 18.29 16.26
C TYR A 86 -3.01 18.68 16.96
N GLU A 87 -3.08 19.40 18.08
CA GLU A 87 -1.90 19.70 18.90
C GLU A 87 -1.29 18.42 19.49
N SER A 88 -2.13 17.49 19.94
CA SER A 88 -1.65 16.17 20.41
C SER A 88 -0.89 15.41 19.32
N ILE A 89 -1.36 15.45 18.07
CA ILE A 89 -0.66 14.86 16.92
C ILE A 89 0.71 15.50 16.72
N LYS A 90 0.81 16.83 16.74
CA LYS A 90 2.10 17.52 16.57
C LYS A 90 3.09 17.14 17.67
N LEU A 91 2.63 17.11 18.92
CA LEU A 91 3.45 16.70 20.06
C LEU A 91 3.96 15.26 19.89
N SER A 92 3.09 14.31 19.55
CA SER A 92 3.50 12.93 19.30
C SER A 92 4.53 12.81 18.18
N VAL A 93 4.35 13.55 17.07
CA VAL A 93 5.31 13.54 15.95
C VAL A 93 6.67 14.12 16.37
N SER A 94 6.67 15.23 17.12
CA SER A 94 7.89 15.86 17.63
C SER A 94 8.64 14.94 18.59
N ASN A 95 7.91 14.32 19.52
CA ASN A 95 8.46 13.37 20.50
C ASN A 95 9.10 12.17 19.80
N ILE A 96 8.43 11.59 18.81
CA ILE A 96 8.97 10.46 18.04
C ILE A 96 10.24 10.87 17.27
N ASP A 97 10.30 12.05 16.68
CA ASP A 97 11.51 12.51 15.98
C ASP A 97 12.69 12.69 16.94
N SER A 98 12.45 13.23 18.14
CA SER A 98 13.46 13.33 19.19
C SER A 98 13.96 11.96 19.64
N LEU A 99 13.03 11.07 20.02
CA LEU A 99 13.35 9.71 20.46
C LEU A 99 14.11 8.92 19.39
N TYR A 100 13.74 9.09 18.12
CA TYR A 100 14.47 8.48 17.01
C TYR A 100 15.91 9.01 16.91
N LYS A 101 16.12 10.33 17.00
CA LYS A 101 17.46 10.94 16.94
C LYS A 101 18.33 10.45 18.09
N ASP A 102 17.74 10.27 19.27
CA ASP A 102 18.43 9.74 20.44
C ASP A 102 18.82 8.26 20.24
N ILE A 103 17.91 7.42 19.74
CA ILE A 103 18.23 6.02 19.41
C ILE A 103 19.33 5.97 18.35
N TYR A 104 19.22 6.77 17.29
CA TYR A 104 20.20 6.80 16.21
C TYR A 104 21.59 7.22 16.71
N SER A 105 21.66 8.23 17.58
CA SER A 105 22.92 8.68 18.17
C SER A 105 23.52 7.64 19.13
N LEU A 106 22.69 6.97 19.94
CA LEU A 106 23.11 5.87 20.82
C LEU A 106 23.73 4.72 20.02
N VAL A 107 23.03 4.24 18.99
CA VAL A 107 23.51 3.13 18.15
C VAL A 107 24.76 3.52 17.38
N ARG A 108 24.84 4.76 16.88
CA ARG A 108 26.05 5.26 16.22
C ARG A 108 27.25 5.33 17.16
N ARG A 109 27.06 5.70 18.44
CA ARG A 109 28.13 5.71 19.44
C ARG A 109 28.59 4.29 19.77
N MET A 110 27.66 3.39 20.01
CA MET A 110 27.94 1.96 20.25
C MET A 110 28.79 1.35 19.12
N LYS A 111 28.37 1.52 17.86
CA LYS A 111 29.11 1.00 16.69
C LYS A 111 30.49 1.62 16.50
N LYS A 112 30.76 2.81 17.05
CA LYS A 112 32.08 3.48 16.94
C LYS A 112 33.10 2.98 17.96
N THR A 113 32.66 2.47 19.11
CA THR A 113 33.57 1.99 20.17
C THR A 113 34.13 0.60 19.89
N GLY A 114 33.80 -0.01 18.75
CA GLY A 114 34.31 -1.31 18.33
C GLY A 114 33.69 -2.50 19.07
N SER A 115 32.79 -2.25 20.03
CA SER A 115 31.98 -3.26 20.69
C SER A 115 30.57 -3.28 20.10
N ASP A 116 30.22 -4.41 19.50
CA ASP A 116 28.89 -4.68 18.93
C ASP A 116 27.90 -5.24 19.99
N SER A 117 28.21 -5.07 21.28
CA SER A 117 27.41 -5.61 22.35
C SER A 117 26.36 -4.60 22.82
N LEU A 118 25.09 -5.00 22.68
CA LEU A 118 23.95 -4.25 23.20
C LEU A 118 23.92 -4.22 24.74
N ASP A 119 24.62 -5.15 25.38
CA ASP A 119 24.65 -5.29 26.83
C ASP A 119 25.74 -4.43 27.48
N ASP A 120 26.55 -3.74 26.66
CA ASP A 120 27.52 -2.78 27.14
C ASP A 120 26.87 -1.53 27.74
N VAL A 121 27.54 -0.96 28.73
CA VAL A 121 27.08 0.24 29.43
C VAL A 121 27.84 1.46 28.89
N PRO A 122 27.14 2.45 28.30
CA PRO A 122 27.75 3.72 27.94
C PRO A 122 28.38 4.41 29.16
N LYS A 123 29.53 5.07 28.96
CA LYS A 123 30.31 5.73 30.03
C LYS A 123 29.49 6.71 30.89
N ASP A 124 28.48 7.34 30.32
CA ASP A 124 27.67 8.39 30.96
C ASP A 124 26.40 7.85 31.65
N THR A 125 26.23 6.53 31.74
CA THR A 125 24.98 5.90 32.22
C THR A 125 25.24 4.65 33.05
N THR A 126 24.26 4.22 33.84
CA THR A 126 24.31 2.99 34.66
C THR A 126 23.61 1.79 34.02
N VAL A 127 23.02 1.97 32.84
CA VAL A 127 22.17 0.99 32.17
C VAL A 127 22.70 0.68 30.77
N SER A 128 22.48 -0.54 30.30
CA SER A 128 22.99 -0.98 29.00
C SER A 128 22.34 -0.26 27.81
N TYR A 129 23.01 -0.26 26.66
CA TYR A 129 22.44 0.21 25.40
C TYR A 129 21.08 -0.44 25.11
N ARG A 130 20.97 -1.75 25.37
CA ARG A 130 19.72 -2.53 25.21
C ARG A 130 18.57 -1.88 25.97
N PHE A 131 18.76 -1.60 27.25
CA PHE A 131 17.73 -1.02 28.11
C PHE A 131 17.34 0.40 27.64
N LEU A 132 18.34 1.25 27.36
CA LEU A 132 18.11 2.62 26.90
C LEU A 132 17.33 2.68 25.59
N ILE A 133 17.67 1.78 24.65
CA ILE A 133 16.99 1.69 23.35
C ILE A 133 15.58 1.13 23.54
N GLN A 134 15.42 0.06 24.32
CA GLN A 134 14.13 -0.57 24.55
C GLN A 134 13.13 0.42 25.17
N SER A 135 13.53 1.14 26.21
CA SER A 135 12.70 2.17 26.86
C SER A 135 12.25 3.25 25.86
N LYS A 136 13.17 3.79 25.05
CA LYS A 136 12.82 4.79 24.03
C LYS A 136 11.90 4.23 22.95
N ARG A 137 12.05 2.96 22.59
CA ARG A 137 11.16 2.30 21.62
C ARG A 137 9.76 2.08 22.16
N GLU A 138 9.63 1.73 23.43
CA GLU A 138 8.33 1.65 24.10
C GLU A 138 7.65 3.02 24.09
N SER A 139 8.39 4.08 24.43
CA SER A 139 7.86 5.45 24.30
C SER A 139 7.47 5.81 22.86
N ILE A 140 8.25 5.43 21.85
CA ILE A 140 7.87 5.64 20.44
C ILE A 140 6.54 4.95 20.13
N LYS A 141 6.36 3.70 20.58
CA LYS A 141 5.14 2.93 20.35
C LYS A 141 3.94 3.61 21.01
N ASP A 142 4.09 4.10 22.22
CA ASP A 142 3.03 4.83 22.93
C ASP A 142 2.65 6.11 22.20
N GLN A 143 3.65 6.90 21.78
CA GLN A 143 3.42 8.11 20.99
C GLN A 143 2.78 7.82 19.62
N GLN A 144 3.13 6.70 18.97
CA GLN A 144 2.44 6.24 17.75
C GLN A 144 0.98 5.88 18.03
N GLY A 145 0.71 5.23 19.16
CA GLY A 145 -0.65 4.95 19.63
C GLY A 145 -1.48 6.23 19.79
N ASP A 146 -0.92 7.23 20.45
CA ASP A 146 -1.57 8.53 20.64
C ASP A 146 -1.78 9.29 19.34
N TYR A 147 -0.81 9.24 18.41
CA TYR A 147 -0.95 9.79 17.06
C TYR A 147 -2.20 9.22 16.35
N TYR A 148 -2.31 7.90 16.26
CA TYR A 148 -3.46 7.27 15.57
C TYR A 148 -4.78 7.48 16.30
N LYS A 149 -4.77 7.50 17.64
CA LYS A 149 -5.95 7.81 18.45
C LYS A 149 -6.47 9.22 18.15
N ASN A 150 -5.59 10.21 18.07
CA ASN A 150 -5.98 11.59 17.80
C ASN A 150 -6.36 11.82 16.31
N ILE A 151 -5.75 11.10 15.36
CA ILE A 151 -6.25 11.09 13.97
C ILE A 151 -7.71 10.61 13.91
N LYS A 152 -8.05 9.54 14.63
CA LYS A 152 -9.44 9.06 14.69
C LYS A 152 -10.39 10.11 15.26
N LYS A 153 -9.96 10.89 16.26
CA LYS A 153 -10.74 12.03 16.78
C LYS A 153 -10.93 13.12 15.73
N LEU A 154 -9.88 13.51 15.01
CA LEU A 154 -9.97 14.48 13.91
C LEU A 154 -10.93 14.02 12.81
N LYS A 155 -10.81 12.76 12.36
CA LYS A 155 -11.72 12.16 11.37
C LYS A 155 -13.19 12.25 11.84
N LYS A 156 -13.46 12.00 13.13
CA LYS A 156 -14.81 12.13 13.72
C LYS A 156 -15.29 13.59 13.77
N ALA A 157 -14.43 14.54 14.13
CA ALA A 157 -14.76 15.96 14.17
C ALA A 157 -15.17 16.46 12.77
N PHE A 158 -14.36 16.21 11.73
CA PHE A 158 -14.72 16.56 10.36
C PHE A 158 -15.97 15.83 9.84
N LYS A 159 -16.22 14.60 10.29
CA LYS A 159 -17.45 13.88 9.94
C LYS A 159 -18.70 14.62 10.43
N SER A 160 -18.66 15.24 11.61
CA SER A 160 -19.78 16.06 12.12
C SER A 160 -20.05 17.31 11.26
N THR A 161 -19.06 17.79 10.51
CA THR A 161 -19.19 18.94 9.60
C THR A 161 -19.47 18.52 8.15
N LYS A 162 -19.91 17.27 7.92
CA LYS A 162 -20.15 16.68 6.59
C LYS A 162 -18.90 16.69 5.69
N GLN A 163 -17.71 16.62 6.28
CA GLN A 163 -16.43 16.49 5.58
C GLN A 163 -15.76 15.17 5.97
N ILE A 164 -14.85 14.69 5.13
CA ILE A 164 -14.10 13.45 5.36
C ILE A 164 -12.63 13.78 5.26
N LEU A 165 -11.91 13.62 6.37
CA LEU A 165 -10.46 13.65 6.39
C LEU A 165 -9.93 12.30 5.94
N MET A 166 -9.45 12.25 4.72
CA MET A 166 -9.01 11.04 4.03
C MET A 166 -7.48 10.97 4.04
N TYR A 167 -6.96 9.82 4.47
CA TYR A 167 -5.54 9.46 4.35
C TYR A 167 -5.45 8.48 3.18
N ILE A 168 -4.79 8.88 2.10
CA ILE A 168 -4.88 8.16 0.82
C ILE A 168 -4.33 6.74 0.94
N GLU A 169 -3.23 6.56 1.66
CA GLU A 169 -2.64 5.24 1.86
C GLU A 169 -3.59 4.29 2.59
N ASP A 170 -4.26 4.77 3.65
CA ASP A 170 -5.23 3.97 4.43
C ASP A 170 -6.39 3.49 3.53
N GLU A 171 -6.91 4.38 2.68
CA GLU A 171 -8.03 4.05 1.78
C GLU A 171 -7.60 3.16 0.61
N CYS A 172 -6.37 3.33 0.12
CA CYS A 172 -5.84 2.58 -1.03
C CYS A 172 -5.35 1.19 -0.65
N LYS A 173 -4.87 0.99 0.58
CA LYS A 173 -4.31 -0.28 1.06
C LYS A 173 -5.22 -1.50 0.79
N PRO A 174 -6.52 -1.51 1.17
CA PRO A 174 -7.39 -2.65 0.87
C PRO A 174 -7.63 -2.86 -0.63
N LEU A 175 -7.65 -1.77 -1.42
CA LEU A 175 -7.82 -1.84 -2.87
C LEU A 175 -6.59 -2.44 -3.54
N LYS A 176 -5.40 -2.05 -3.10
CA LYS A 176 -4.14 -2.59 -3.58
C LYS A 176 -3.99 -4.08 -3.21
N GLN A 177 -4.41 -4.46 -2.01
CA GLN A 177 -4.39 -5.85 -1.56
C GLN A 177 -5.34 -6.76 -2.35
N SER A 178 -6.41 -6.22 -2.98
CA SER A 178 -7.29 -7.04 -3.80
C SER A 178 -6.61 -7.60 -5.07
N ILE A 179 -5.43 -7.07 -5.45
CA ILE A 179 -4.68 -7.57 -6.60
C ILE A 179 -4.36 -9.07 -6.46
N TYR A 180 -4.05 -9.53 -5.25
CA TYR A 180 -3.70 -10.94 -5.01
C TYR A 180 -4.88 -11.87 -5.27
N GLU A 181 -6.08 -11.48 -4.85
CA GLU A 181 -7.30 -12.22 -5.12
C GLU A 181 -7.57 -12.30 -6.64
N LEU A 182 -7.40 -11.18 -7.35
CA LEU A 182 -7.64 -11.09 -8.78
C LEU A 182 -6.64 -11.92 -9.59
N GLN A 183 -5.34 -11.83 -9.25
CA GLN A 183 -4.28 -12.62 -9.88
C GLN A 183 -4.46 -14.11 -9.61
N TYR A 184 -4.88 -14.49 -8.40
CA TYR A 184 -5.22 -15.88 -8.11
C TYR A 184 -6.35 -16.38 -8.99
N ARG A 185 -7.46 -15.64 -9.10
CA ARG A 185 -8.58 -15.99 -9.99
C ARG A 185 -8.17 -16.09 -11.45
N ARG A 186 -7.35 -15.14 -11.93
CA ARG A 186 -6.79 -15.19 -13.29
C ARG A 186 -5.93 -16.44 -13.51
N LYS A 187 -5.17 -16.86 -12.51
CA LYS A 187 -4.36 -18.09 -12.57
C LYS A 187 -5.21 -19.36 -12.69
N LEU A 188 -6.41 -19.38 -12.10
CA LEU A 188 -7.33 -20.51 -12.26
C LEU A 188 -7.79 -20.70 -13.72
N GLU A 189 -7.87 -19.62 -14.49
CA GLU A 189 -8.23 -19.68 -15.91
C GLU A 189 -7.05 -20.06 -16.83
N LYS A 190 -5.87 -20.33 -16.27
CA LYS A 190 -4.68 -20.64 -17.06
C LYS A 190 -4.85 -21.92 -17.89
N GLU A 191 -5.43 -22.95 -17.30
CA GLU A 191 -5.71 -24.22 -18.01
C GLU A 191 -6.65 -24.01 -19.20
N ASN A 192 -7.70 -23.18 -19.03
CA ASN A 192 -8.63 -22.81 -20.09
C ASN A 192 -7.95 -22.04 -21.23
N ILE A 193 -6.95 -21.19 -20.90
CA ILE A 193 -6.15 -20.45 -21.87
C ILE A 193 -5.18 -21.38 -22.60
N ASP A 194 -4.53 -22.29 -21.89
CA ASP A 194 -3.57 -23.23 -22.47
C ASP A 194 -4.28 -24.19 -23.45
N ARG A 195 -5.45 -24.73 -23.08
CA ARG A 195 -6.32 -25.51 -23.98
C ARG A 195 -6.72 -24.72 -25.23
N PHE A 196 -7.06 -23.44 -25.07
CA PHE A 196 -7.38 -22.59 -26.23
C PHE A 196 -6.16 -22.41 -27.15
N ASN A 197 -4.97 -22.21 -26.59
CA ASN A 197 -3.74 -22.04 -27.38
C ASN A 197 -3.40 -23.29 -28.20
N GLU A 198 -3.65 -24.50 -27.68
CA GLU A 198 -3.51 -25.74 -28.45
C GLU A 198 -4.44 -25.75 -29.68
N LYS A 199 -5.70 -25.36 -29.50
CA LYS A 199 -6.69 -25.27 -30.60
C LYS A 199 -6.33 -24.18 -31.61
N LEU A 200 -5.80 -23.05 -31.14
CA LEU A 200 -5.29 -21.99 -32.00
C LEU A 200 -4.10 -22.47 -32.85
N ASN A 201 -3.16 -23.21 -32.25
CA ASN A 201 -2.04 -23.79 -33.00
C ASN A 201 -2.55 -24.76 -34.07
N HIS A 202 -3.49 -25.65 -33.73
CA HIS A 202 -4.09 -26.55 -34.72
C HIS A 202 -4.77 -25.78 -35.87
N ALA A 203 -5.57 -24.76 -35.54
CA ALA A 203 -6.25 -23.92 -36.53
C ALA A 203 -5.29 -23.18 -37.47
N LEU A 204 -4.13 -22.72 -36.96
CA LEU A 204 -3.15 -21.98 -37.74
C LEU A 204 -2.30 -22.86 -38.66
N PHE A 205 -1.97 -24.09 -38.22
CA PHE A 205 -0.98 -24.93 -38.91
C PHE A 205 -1.57 -26.13 -39.66
N ILE A 206 -2.75 -26.62 -39.25
CA ILE A 206 -3.34 -27.84 -39.82
C ILE A 206 -4.50 -27.52 -40.77
N GLU A 207 -5.38 -26.58 -40.41
CA GLU A 207 -6.56 -26.22 -41.23
C GLU A 207 -6.62 -24.72 -41.59
N PRO A 208 -5.60 -24.16 -42.26
CA PRO A 208 -5.56 -22.74 -42.56
C PRO A 208 -6.70 -22.33 -43.51
N GLY A 209 -7.40 -21.25 -43.17
CA GLY A 209 -8.41 -20.62 -44.02
C GLY A 209 -9.81 -21.23 -43.92
N SER A 210 -10.02 -22.26 -43.10
CA SER A 210 -11.37 -22.78 -42.81
C SER A 210 -12.21 -21.78 -42.01
N LEU A 211 -13.54 -21.88 -42.10
CA LEU A 211 -14.45 -21.07 -41.27
C LEU A 211 -14.16 -21.23 -39.76
N TYR A 212 -13.80 -22.45 -39.34
CA TYR A 212 -13.37 -22.74 -37.99
C TYR A 212 -12.09 -21.98 -37.63
N SER A 213 -11.05 -22.05 -38.47
CA SER A 213 -9.78 -21.37 -38.21
C SER A 213 -9.93 -19.85 -38.10
N ASN A 214 -10.75 -19.24 -38.96
CA ASN A 214 -11.03 -17.81 -38.91
C ASN A 214 -11.72 -17.41 -37.59
N ARG A 215 -12.70 -18.20 -37.13
CA ARG A 215 -13.36 -17.98 -35.83
C ARG A 215 -12.40 -18.08 -34.66
N ILE A 216 -11.49 -19.07 -34.66
CA ILE A 216 -10.48 -19.24 -33.61
C ILE A 216 -9.50 -18.06 -33.59
N ILE A 217 -9.11 -17.54 -34.75
CA ILE A 217 -8.26 -16.35 -34.87
C ILE A 217 -8.97 -15.10 -34.30
N GLU A 218 -10.25 -14.91 -34.57
CA GLU A 218 -11.03 -13.80 -33.99
C GLU A 218 -11.13 -13.88 -32.46
N VAL A 219 -11.35 -15.09 -31.93
CA VAL A 219 -11.35 -15.32 -30.48
C VAL A 219 -9.97 -15.03 -29.89
N SER A 220 -8.88 -15.40 -30.57
CA SER A 220 -7.51 -15.10 -30.12
C SER A 220 -7.27 -13.59 -29.97
N LYS A 221 -7.72 -12.78 -30.94
CA LYS A 221 -7.66 -11.31 -30.85
C LYS A 221 -8.44 -10.78 -29.64
N THR A 222 -9.59 -11.38 -29.36
CA THR A 222 -10.41 -11.04 -28.19
C THR A 222 -9.67 -11.37 -26.88
N PHE A 223 -9.04 -12.55 -26.79
CA PHE A 223 -8.26 -12.97 -25.62
C PHE A 223 -7.05 -12.07 -25.40
N GLU A 224 -6.39 -11.63 -26.47
CA GLU A 224 -5.29 -10.65 -26.36
C GLU A 224 -5.80 -9.31 -25.83
N SER A 225 -6.96 -8.84 -26.31
CA SER A 225 -7.59 -7.61 -25.78
C SER A 225 -7.92 -7.74 -24.29
N TYR A 226 -8.40 -8.91 -23.85
CA TYR A 226 -8.67 -9.23 -22.45
C TYR A 226 -7.39 -9.20 -21.63
N ARG A 227 -6.31 -9.84 -22.10
CA ARG A 227 -5.00 -9.84 -21.44
C ARG A 227 -4.52 -8.42 -21.15
N VAL A 228 -4.57 -7.54 -22.16
CA VAL A 228 -4.17 -6.13 -22.04
C VAL A 228 -5.03 -5.39 -21.01
N LYS A 229 -6.35 -5.60 -21.02
CA LYS A 229 -7.27 -4.98 -20.04
C LYS A 229 -6.99 -5.43 -18.60
N LEU A 230 -6.80 -6.74 -18.38
CA LEU A 230 -6.48 -7.30 -17.06
C LEU A 230 -5.15 -6.74 -16.53
N GLU A 231 -4.10 -6.72 -17.36
CA GLU A 231 -2.79 -6.16 -16.99
C GLU A 231 -2.84 -4.66 -16.71
N SER A 232 -3.60 -3.91 -17.50
CA SER A 232 -3.82 -2.48 -17.27
C SER A 232 -4.49 -2.22 -15.92
N PHE A 233 -5.50 -3.02 -15.56
CA PHE A 233 -6.15 -2.89 -14.26
C PHE A 233 -5.23 -3.28 -13.10
N GLU A 234 -4.44 -4.34 -13.23
CA GLU A 234 -3.44 -4.72 -12.23
C GLU A 234 -2.39 -3.61 -12.03
N LYS A 235 -1.91 -3.00 -13.13
CA LYS A 235 -1.00 -1.85 -13.08
C LYS A 235 -1.65 -0.64 -12.41
N PHE A 236 -2.95 -0.41 -12.64
CA PHE A 236 -3.71 0.61 -11.93
C PHE A 236 -3.73 0.34 -10.42
N LEU A 237 -3.99 -0.89 -9.97
CA LEU A 237 -4.00 -1.27 -8.55
C LEU A 237 -2.64 -1.08 -7.88
N LEU A 238 -1.55 -1.47 -8.55
CA LEU A 238 -0.18 -1.29 -8.03
C LEU A 238 0.16 0.18 -7.79
N ASN A 239 -0.36 1.07 -8.64
CA ASN A 239 -0.08 2.51 -8.62
C ASN A 239 -1.21 3.36 -8.00
N ILE A 240 -2.23 2.72 -7.40
CA ILE A 240 -3.47 3.41 -7.01
C ILE A 240 -3.24 4.54 -6.01
N GLU A 241 -2.28 4.41 -5.09
CA GLU A 241 -1.90 5.45 -4.12
C GLU A 241 -1.35 6.70 -4.81
N SER A 242 -0.47 6.52 -5.81
CA SER A 242 0.11 7.61 -6.59
C SER A 242 -0.95 8.30 -7.44
N ILE A 243 -1.84 7.52 -8.07
CA ILE A 243 -2.97 8.02 -8.86
C ILE A 243 -3.91 8.83 -7.97
N ALA A 244 -4.31 8.31 -6.82
CA ALA A 244 -5.19 8.98 -5.87
C ALA A 244 -4.55 10.27 -5.33
N SER A 245 -3.25 10.25 -5.01
CA SER A 245 -2.52 11.43 -4.52
C SER A 245 -2.47 12.54 -5.57
N LYS A 246 -2.28 12.20 -6.85
CA LYS A 246 -2.31 13.16 -7.95
C LYS A 246 -3.72 13.72 -8.20
N GLU A 247 -4.72 12.84 -8.18
CA GLU A 247 -6.13 13.22 -8.38
C GLU A 247 -6.65 14.17 -7.29
N LEU A 248 -6.26 13.93 -6.03
CA LEU A 248 -6.77 14.67 -4.88
C LEU A 248 -5.83 15.79 -4.40
N GLY A 249 -4.62 15.88 -4.95
CA GLY A 249 -3.68 16.99 -4.71
C GLY A 249 -2.88 16.89 -3.40
N GLY A 250 -2.79 15.72 -2.77
CA GLY A 250 -2.06 15.52 -1.51
C GLY A 250 -2.17 14.08 -1.03
N THR A 251 -1.44 13.72 0.03
CA THR A 251 -1.53 12.41 0.71
C THR A 251 -2.58 12.37 1.82
N VAL A 252 -2.92 13.54 2.35
CA VAL A 252 -4.02 13.75 3.28
C VAL A 252 -4.90 14.84 2.70
N VAL A 253 -6.19 14.59 2.59
CA VAL A 253 -7.13 15.52 1.95
C VAL A 253 -8.44 15.62 2.71
N LEU A 254 -9.09 16.78 2.62
CA LEU A 254 -10.40 17.02 3.22
C LEU A 254 -11.45 17.12 2.13
N ILE A 255 -12.35 16.13 2.06
CA ILE A 255 -13.34 16.02 0.98
C ILE A 255 -14.74 16.25 1.56
N PRO A 256 -15.55 17.17 0.99
CA PRO A 256 -16.97 17.26 1.31
C PRO A 256 -17.69 15.94 1.04
N LYS A 257 -18.56 15.49 1.95
CA LYS A 257 -19.27 14.20 1.82
C LYS A 257 -20.07 14.08 0.51
N LYS A 258 -20.57 15.21 -0.03
CA LYS A 258 -21.29 15.28 -1.32
C LYS A 258 -20.43 14.92 -2.54
N GLN A 259 -19.10 14.98 -2.44
CA GLN A 259 -18.17 14.67 -3.53
C GLN A 259 -17.66 13.21 -3.48
N MET A 260 -18.16 12.41 -2.54
CA MET A 260 -17.81 10.99 -2.42
C MET A 260 -18.66 10.10 -3.33
N PRO A 261 -18.12 8.96 -3.83
CA PRO A 261 -16.73 8.55 -3.73
C PRO A 261 -15.83 9.27 -4.78
N PRO A 262 -14.52 9.41 -4.51
CA PRO A 262 -13.55 9.92 -5.49
C PRO A 262 -13.51 9.10 -6.79
N GLN A 263 -12.94 9.66 -7.86
CA GLN A 263 -12.94 9.00 -9.16
C GLN A 263 -12.09 7.74 -9.15
N PHE A 264 -10.94 7.73 -8.45
CA PHE A 264 -10.12 6.51 -8.34
C PHE A 264 -10.89 5.32 -7.73
N VAL A 265 -11.78 5.58 -6.76
CA VAL A 265 -12.64 4.54 -6.16
C VAL A 265 -13.69 4.06 -7.17
N LYS A 266 -14.26 4.97 -7.98
CA LYS A 266 -15.18 4.60 -9.06
C LYS A 266 -14.47 3.73 -10.13
N ARG A 267 -13.27 4.13 -10.55
CA ARG A 267 -12.43 3.36 -11.49
C ARG A 267 -12.09 1.98 -10.94
N TYR A 268 -11.76 1.87 -9.65
CA TYR A 268 -11.55 0.59 -8.99
C TYR A 268 -12.80 -0.31 -9.07
N LYS A 269 -13.98 0.21 -8.70
CA LYS A 269 -15.22 -0.59 -8.70
C LYS A 269 -15.57 -1.10 -10.09
N ASN A 270 -15.50 -0.22 -11.10
CA ASN A 270 -15.80 -0.56 -12.48
C ASN A 270 -14.77 -1.55 -13.04
N GLY A 271 -13.48 -1.29 -12.84
CA GLY A 271 -12.42 -2.17 -13.33
C GLY A 271 -12.44 -3.54 -12.66
N LYS A 272 -12.77 -3.64 -11.36
CA LYS A 272 -12.96 -4.95 -10.69
C LYS A 272 -14.12 -5.73 -11.30
N LYS A 273 -15.23 -5.05 -11.62
CA LYS A 273 -16.38 -5.69 -12.29
C LYS A 273 -15.99 -6.20 -13.68
N GLU A 274 -15.38 -5.35 -14.50
CA GLU A 274 -14.92 -5.72 -15.85
C GLU A 274 -13.89 -6.87 -15.80
N TYR A 275 -12.96 -6.84 -14.85
CA TYR A 275 -11.98 -7.92 -14.65
C TYR A 275 -12.67 -9.27 -14.44
N MET A 276 -13.69 -9.31 -13.57
CA MET A 276 -14.44 -10.53 -13.28
C MET A 276 -15.31 -10.99 -14.45
N GLU A 277 -15.87 -10.06 -15.23
CA GLU A 277 -16.63 -10.37 -16.45
C GLU A 277 -15.72 -11.00 -17.51
N ILE A 278 -14.53 -10.42 -17.72
CA ILE A 278 -13.52 -10.97 -18.63
C ILE A 278 -13.14 -12.40 -18.26
N LEU A 279 -12.87 -12.68 -16.98
CA LEU A 279 -12.52 -14.05 -16.56
C LEU A 279 -13.65 -15.06 -16.85
N LYS A 280 -14.91 -14.65 -16.65
CA LYS A 280 -16.07 -15.50 -16.99
C LYS A 280 -16.19 -15.75 -18.49
N GLU A 281 -15.96 -14.73 -19.30
CA GLU A 281 -16.00 -14.86 -20.76
C GLU A 281 -14.86 -15.75 -21.28
N ILE A 282 -13.64 -15.63 -20.74
CA ILE A 282 -12.53 -16.54 -21.07
C ILE A 282 -12.96 -17.99 -20.85
N ARG A 283 -13.50 -18.29 -19.65
CA ARG A 283 -13.97 -19.63 -19.33
C ARG A 283 -15.05 -20.13 -20.29
N LYS A 284 -16.10 -19.34 -20.49
CA LYS A 284 -17.22 -19.68 -21.37
C LYS A 284 -16.77 -19.96 -22.80
N VAL A 285 -15.91 -19.10 -23.34
CA VAL A 285 -15.40 -19.23 -24.70
C VAL A 285 -14.49 -20.46 -24.82
N SER A 286 -13.56 -20.65 -23.89
CA SER A 286 -12.68 -21.83 -23.86
C SER A 286 -13.44 -23.15 -23.72
N GLU A 287 -14.55 -23.18 -22.96
CA GLU A 287 -15.40 -24.36 -22.83
C GLU A 287 -16.22 -24.65 -24.10
N SER A 288 -16.66 -23.60 -24.81
CA SER A 288 -17.50 -23.70 -26.02
C SER A 288 -16.77 -24.07 -27.30
N ILE A 289 -15.44 -23.94 -27.28
CA ILE A 289 -14.53 -24.33 -28.37
C ILE A 289 -13.98 -25.69 -28.02
#